data_AF-A0A2A7HTQ2-F1
#
_entry.id   AF-A0A2A7HTQ2-F1
#
_cell.length_a   1.000
_cell.length_b   1.000
_cell.length_c   1.000
_cell.angle_alpha   90.00
_cell.angle_beta   90.00
_cell.angle_gamma   90.00
#
_symmetry.space_group_name_H-M   'P 1'
#
loop_
_entity.id
_entity.type
_entity.pdbx_description
1 polymer ?
#
loop_
_entity_poly.entity_id
_entity_poly.type
_entity_poly.pdbx_seq_one_letter_code
_entity_poly.pdbx_strand_id
1 'polypeptide(L)'
;MKKQLFVFFFTSMLLFGCNQTVQNKLPTYSNIQEAIKGGLQQEGVTNNAIISQTEIDNNIFIFYVENDALGISTINTKNKNYMWYRGQQYMNIENNGNSSPFLEGTIETQDKKKYQIIVGKINDNSTKEVIVTENMNRSIVPVDTKSRIFYYIKSDKNGTLDVEKK
;
A
#
# COMPACT_ATOMS: atom_id res chain seq x y z
N MET A 1 12.42 -35.57 52.17
CA MET A 1 11.54 -35.83 51.01
C MET A 1 10.68 -34.63 50.56
N LYS A 2 10.47 -33.57 51.36
CA LYS A 2 9.61 -32.42 50.95
C LYS A 2 10.28 -31.38 50.03
N LYS A 3 11.62 -31.28 50.04
CA LYS A 3 12.36 -30.30 49.20
C LYS A 3 12.57 -30.77 47.75
N GLN A 4 12.63 -32.08 47.49
CA GLN A 4 12.78 -32.62 46.13
C GLN A 4 11.48 -32.52 45.32
N LEU A 5 10.32 -32.60 45.97
CA LEU A 5 9.02 -32.44 45.31
C LEU A 5 8.81 -31.00 44.77
N PHE A 6 9.35 -30.01 45.48
CA PHE A 6 9.21 -28.59 45.12
C PHE A 6 10.04 -28.23 43.87
N VAL A 7 11.22 -28.85 43.72
CA VAL A 7 12.07 -28.68 42.54
C VAL A 7 11.39 -29.30 41.31
N PHE A 8 10.77 -30.47 41.46
CA PHE A 8 10.09 -31.14 40.34
C PHE A 8 8.88 -30.34 39.83
N PHE A 9 8.13 -29.69 40.72
CA PHE A 9 7.00 -28.84 40.36
C PHE A 9 7.43 -27.56 39.62
N PHE A 10 8.56 -26.96 40.02
CA PHE A 10 9.09 -25.76 39.37
C PHE A 10 9.68 -26.05 37.98
N THR A 11 10.32 -27.20 37.80
CA THR A 11 10.86 -27.61 36.49
C THR A 11 9.76 -27.97 35.48
N SER A 12 8.60 -28.47 35.95
CA SER A 12 7.46 -28.78 35.07
C SER A 12 6.78 -27.53 34.50
N MET A 13 6.88 -26.37 35.17
CA MET A 13 6.30 -25.11 34.68
C MET A 13 7.10 -24.47 33.55
N LEU A 14 8.40 -24.81 33.41
CA LEU A 14 9.27 -24.24 32.39
C LEU A 14 9.17 -24.93 31.02
N LEU A 15 8.41 -26.03 30.91
CA LEU A 15 8.26 -26.82 29.67
C LEU A 15 7.03 -26.45 28.82
N PHE A 16 6.18 -25.52 29.27
CA PHE A 16 5.01 -25.03 28.51
C PHE A 16 5.28 -23.75 27.69
N GLY A 17 6.56 -23.47 27.39
CA GLY A 17 6.95 -22.42 26.45
C GLY A 17 7.08 -22.97 25.03
N CYS A 18 6.05 -23.64 24.50
CA CYS A 18 6.03 -23.95 23.08
C CYS A 18 5.86 -22.61 22.35
N ASN A 19 6.98 -22.04 21.93
CA ASN A 19 7.04 -20.82 21.14
C ASN A 19 6.29 -21.09 19.83
N GLN A 20 4.99 -20.85 19.83
CA GLN A 20 4.31 -20.49 18.59
C GLN A 20 4.91 -19.15 18.22
N THR A 21 6.05 -19.18 17.54
CA THR A 21 6.41 -18.14 16.61
C THR A 21 5.26 -18.08 15.63
N VAL A 22 4.28 -17.25 15.96
CA VAL A 22 3.32 -16.71 15.01
C VAL A 22 4.18 -15.89 14.05
N GLN A 23 4.87 -16.58 13.14
CA GLN A 23 5.25 -15.97 11.89
C GLN A 23 3.91 -15.56 11.29
N ASN A 24 3.60 -14.28 11.41
CA ASN A 24 2.50 -13.64 10.70
C ASN A 24 2.76 -13.80 9.20
N LYS A 25 2.56 -15.01 8.68
CA LYS A 25 2.49 -15.25 7.24
C LYS A 25 1.24 -14.54 6.79
N LEU A 26 1.41 -13.58 5.90
CA LEU A 26 0.31 -12.91 5.22
C LEU A 26 -0.62 -14.00 4.64
N PRO A 27 -1.94 -13.89 4.86
CA PRO A 27 -2.89 -14.86 4.32
C PRO A 27 -2.78 -14.94 2.79
N THR A 28 -2.83 -16.16 2.27
CA THR A 28 -2.93 -16.43 0.83
C THR A 28 -4.38 -16.72 0.48
N TYR A 29 -4.82 -16.26 -0.68
CA TYR A 29 -6.19 -16.37 -1.14
C TYR A 29 -6.27 -17.12 -2.48
N SER A 30 -7.44 -17.70 -2.74
CA SER A 30 -7.69 -18.50 -3.94
C SER A 30 -7.92 -17.65 -5.19
N ASN A 31 -8.34 -16.40 -5.01
CA ASN A 31 -8.60 -15.45 -6.08
C ASN A 31 -8.28 -14.01 -5.66
N ILE A 32 -8.18 -13.13 -6.67
CA ILE A 32 -7.82 -11.72 -6.49
C ILE A 32 -8.86 -10.98 -5.63
N GLN A 33 -10.15 -11.25 -5.80
CA GLN A 33 -11.22 -10.53 -5.08
C GLN A 33 -11.19 -10.85 -3.59
N GLU A 34 -10.92 -12.11 -3.23
CA GLU A 34 -10.68 -12.51 -1.83
C GLU A 34 -9.43 -11.84 -1.26
N ALA A 35 -8.34 -11.75 -2.04
CA ALA A 35 -7.13 -11.07 -1.62
C ALA A 35 -7.34 -9.57 -1.38
N ILE A 36 -8.10 -8.90 -2.24
CA ILE A 36 -8.48 -7.49 -2.06
C ILE A 36 -9.35 -7.34 -0.81
N LYS A 37 -10.41 -8.13 -0.67
CA LYS A 37 -11.32 -8.05 0.47
C LYS A 37 -10.60 -8.29 1.80
N GLY A 38 -9.80 -9.35 1.88
CA GLY A 38 -9.05 -9.70 3.08
C GLY A 38 -7.93 -8.70 3.37
N GLY A 39 -7.28 -8.16 2.33
CA GLY A 39 -6.32 -7.07 2.44
C GLY A 39 -6.93 -5.80 3.02
N LEU A 40 -8.03 -5.30 2.44
CA LEU A 40 -8.74 -4.13 2.97
C LEU A 40 -9.20 -4.33 4.42
N GLN A 41 -9.62 -5.54 4.79
CA GLN A 41 -9.96 -5.86 6.18
C GLN A 41 -8.74 -5.75 7.12
N GLN A 42 -7.56 -6.17 6.68
CA GLN A 42 -6.30 -5.98 7.44
C GLN A 42 -5.94 -4.52 7.59
N GLU A 43 -6.26 -3.71 6.57
CA GLU A 43 -6.08 -2.27 6.58
C GLU A 43 -7.15 -1.53 7.41
N GLY A 44 -8.26 -2.19 7.79
CA GLY A 44 -9.36 -1.54 8.50
C GLY A 44 -10.28 -0.70 7.60
N VAL A 45 -10.16 -0.83 6.27
CA VAL A 45 -10.94 -0.07 5.29
C VAL A 45 -11.92 -0.96 4.53
N THR A 46 -12.81 -0.32 3.75
CA THR A 46 -13.79 -1.01 2.89
C THR A 46 -13.48 -0.79 1.42
N ASN A 47 -14.16 -1.52 0.52
CA ASN A 47 -14.00 -1.35 -0.93
C ASN A 47 -14.21 0.10 -1.41
N ASN A 48 -15.02 0.89 -0.70
CA ASN A 48 -15.27 2.31 -1.01
C ASN A 48 -14.06 3.23 -0.77
N ALA A 49 -12.99 2.70 -0.17
CA ALA A 49 -11.70 3.38 -0.03
C ALA A 49 -10.84 3.24 -1.29
N ILE A 50 -11.06 2.22 -2.13
CA ILE A 50 -10.28 2.03 -3.37
C ILE A 50 -10.59 3.17 -4.33
N ILE A 51 -9.54 3.85 -4.77
CA ILE A 51 -9.61 4.90 -5.79
C ILE A 51 -9.14 4.38 -7.16
N SER A 52 -8.28 3.35 -7.19
CA SER A 52 -7.82 2.75 -8.44
C SER A 52 -7.19 1.38 -8.28
N GLN A 53 -7.21 0.62 -9.37
CA GLN A 53 -6.53 -0.66 -9.53
C GLN A 53 -5.83 -0.69 -10.90
N THR A 54 -4.58 -1.13 -10.94
CA THR A 54 -3.83 -1.29 -12.20
C THR A 54 -2.89 -2.47 -12.13
N GLU A 55 -2.63 -3.15 -13.25
CA GLU A 55 -1.72 -4.28 -13.31
C GLU A 55 -0.41 -3.90 -14.02
N ILE A 56 0.72 -4.15 -13.37
CA ILE A 56 2.06 -3.90 -13.90
C ILE A 56 2.96 -5.09 -13.54
N ASP A 57 3.60 -5.68 -14.54
CA ASP A 57 4.56 -6.79 -14.39
C ASP A 57 4.08 -7.99 -13.55
N ASN A 58 2.80 -8.39 -13.69
CA ASN A 58 2.14 -9.44 -12.89
C ASN A 58 1.94 -9.05 -11.41
N ASN A 59 1.83 -7.76 -11.12
CA ASN A 59 1.40 -7.24 -9.83
C ASN A 59 0.20 -6.33 -10.04
N ILE A 60 -0.89 -6.60 -9.32
CA ILE A 60 -2.03 -5.68 -9.24
C ILE A 60 -1.72 -4.70 -8.14
N PHE A 61 -1.65 -3.41 -8.47
CA PHE A 61 -1.54 -2.31 -7.54
C PHE A 61 -2.94 -1.84 -7.17
N ILE A 62 -3.19 -1.70 -5.87
CA ILE A 62 -4.46 -1.24 -5.31
C ILE A 62 -4.16 0.05 -4.55
N PHE A 63 -4.74 1.14 -5.03
CA PHE A 63 -4.64 2.47 -4.44
C PHE A 63 -5.92 2.74 -3.68
N TYR A 64 -5.81 3.10 -2.40
CA TYR A 64 -6.96 3.33 -1.54
C TYR A 64 -6.67 4.44 -0.53
N VAL A 65 -7.72 5.12 -0.07
CA VAL A 65 -7.61 6.29 0.79
C VAL A 65 -8.29 6.06 2.13
N GLU A 66 -7.58 6.34 3.21
CA GLU A 66 -8.09 6.33 4.57
C GLU A 66 -7.68 7.63 5.27
N ASN A 67 -8.64 8.37 5.84
CA ASN A 67 -8.37 9.61 6.57
C ASN A 67 -7.44 10.58 5.82
N ASP A 68 -7.71 10.81 4.53
CA ASP A 68 -6.90 11.64 3.62
C ASP A 68 -5.47 11.15 3.34
N ALA A 69 -5.09 9.98 3.84
CA ALA A 69 -3.81 9.35 3.54
C ALA A 69 -3.97 8.26 2.48
N LEU A 70 -3.02 8.20 1.55
CA LEU A 70 -3.02 7.18 0.50
C LEU A 70 -2.28 5.93 0.97
N GLY A 71 -3.00 4.80 0.99
CA GLY A 71 -2.45 3.45 1.09
C GLY A 71 -2.24 2.84 -0.30
N ILE A 72 -1.15 2.10 -0.46
CA ILE A 72 -0.87 1.37 -1.70
C ILE A 72 -0.40 -0.04 -1.36
N SER A 73 -1.10 -1.01 -1.92
CA SER A 73 -0.81 -2.42 -1.76
C SER A 73 -0.70 -3.11 -3.10
N THR A 74 -0.03 -4.24 -3.11
CA THR A 74 0.21 -5.05 -4.31
C THR A 74 -0.24 -6.47 -4.10
N ILE A 75 -0.74 -7.10 -5.16
CA ILE A 75 -1.05 -8.53 -5.19
C ILE A 75 -0.28 -9.13 -6.35
N ASN A 76 0.64 -10.04 -6.06
CA ASN A 76 1.34 -10.77 -7.10
C ASN A 76 0.39 -11.79 -7.76
N THR A 77 0.35 -11.80 -9.09
CA THR A 77 -0.54 -12.71 -9.85
C THR A 77 0.16 -13.98 -10.32
N LYS A 78 1.48 -14.11 -10.10
CA LYS A 78 2.21 -15.33 -10.46
C LYS A 78 1.80 -16.48 -9.56
N ASN A 79 1.69 -17.67 -10.15
CA ASN A 79 1.43 -18.93 -9.44
C ASN A 79 0.05 -19.04 -8.76
N LYS A 80 -0.90 -18.13 -9.05
CA LYS A 80 -2.29 -18.16 -8.51
C LYS A 80 -2.37 -18.19 -6.97
N ASN A 81 -1.33 -17.74 -6.29
CA ASN A 81 -1.29 -17.59 -4.84
C ASN A 81 -1.35 -16.11 -4.51
N TYR A 82 -2.57 -15.58 -4.38
CA TYR A 82 -2.79 -14.15 -4.24
C TYR A 82 -2.59 -13.73 -2.79
N MET A 83 -1.71 -12.78 -2.55
CA MET A 83 -1.36 -12.30 -1.21
C MET A 83 -1.37 -10.77 -1.22
N TRP A 84 -2.02 -10.17 -0.23
CA TRP A 84 -1.98 -8.73 -0.03
C TRP A 84 -0.63 -8.33 0.56
N TYR A 85 0.13 -7.50 -0.16
CA TYR A 85 1.41 -6.99 0.29
C TYR A 85 1.38 -5.47 0.33
N ARG A 86 1.43 -4.91 1.54
CA ARG A 86 1.57 -3.46 1.75
C ARG A 86 3.01 -3.07 1.41
N GLY A 87 3.19 -2.42 0.26
CA GLY A 87 4.52 -2.09 -0.27
C GLY A 87 5.18 -0.87 0.37
N GLN A 88 4.41 -0.05 1.10
CA GLN A 88 4.87 1.16 1.76
C GLN A 88 3.92 1.59 2.88
N GLN A 89 4.37 2.52 3.74
CA GLN A 89 3.50 3.17 4.71
C GLN A 89 2.53 4.12 4.00
N TYR A 90 1.44 4.47 4.70
CA TYR A 90 0.48 5.46 4.20
C TYR A 90 1.18 6.80 3.97
N MET A 91 0.94 7.40 2.81
CA MET A 91 1.46 8.73 2.50
C MET A 91 0.37 9.75 2.82
N ASN A 92 0.62 10.55 3.85
CA ASN A 92 -0.22 11.69 4.17
C ASN A 92 0.29 12.91 3.41
N ILE A 93 -0.61 13.56 2.69
CA ILE A 93 -0.32 14.77 1.94
C ILE A 93 -0.98 15.93 2.68
N GLU A 94 -0.19 16.57 3.55
CA GLU A 94 -0.64 17.74 4.28
C GLU A 94 -0.91 18.90 3.34
N ASN A 95 -2.05 19.54 3.54
CA ASN A 95 -2.46 20.68 2.74
C ASN A 95 -2.34 21.97 3.55
N ASN A 96 -1.17 22.62 3.46
CA ASN A 96 -0.84 23.81 4.26
C ASN A 96 -0.94 25.12 3.44
N GLY A 97 -1.86 25.23 2.47
CA GLY A 97 -2.09 26.48 1.75
C GLY A 97 -2.85 26.37 0.42
N ASN A 98 -2.60 27.32 -0.49
CA ASN A 98 -3.22 27.38 -1.82
C ASN A 98 -2.48 26.54 -2.89
N SER A 99 -1.34 25.96 -2.55
CA SER A 99 -0.58 25.06 -3.43
C SER A 99 -1.18 23.66 -3.44
N SER A 100 -1.01 22.94 -4.55
CA SER A 100 -1.37 21.51 -4.63
C SER A 100 -0.11 20.68 -4.38
N PRO A 101 0.09 20.19 -3.14
CA PRO A 101 1.29 19.45 -2.80
C PRO A 101 1.32 18.09 -3.51
N PHE A 102 2.54 17.64 -3.80
CA PHE A 102 2.81 16.26 -4.20
C PHE A 102 4.06 15.74 -3.49
N LEU A 103 4.13 14.42 -3.36
CA LEU A 103 5.22 13.68 -2.74
C LEU A 103 5.66 12.57 -3.71
N GLU A 104 6.96 12.29 -3.69
CA GLU A 104 7.53 11.11 -4.34
C GLU A 104 7.71 9.98 -3.32
N GLY A 105 7.40 8.76 -3.74
CA GLY A 105 7.50 7.56 -2.93
C GLY A 105 8.12 6.41 -3.72
N THR A 106 8.48 5.35 -3.01
CA THR A 106 8.91 4.09 -3.62
C THR A 106 8.08 2.96 -3.05
N ILE A 107 7.37 2.25 -3.93
CA ILE A 107 6.66 1.02 -3.60
C ILE A 107 7.61 -0.14 -3.87
N GLU A 108 7.77 -1.03 -2.90
CA GLU A 108 8.35 -2.36 -3.13
C GLU A 108 7.24 -3.40 -3.26
N THR A 109 7.30 -4.25 -4.28
CA THR A 109 6.39 -5.40 -4.43
C THR A 109 6.89 -6.60 -3.65
N GLN A 110 6.05 -7.63 -3.50
CA GLN A 110 6.45 -8.91 -2.91
C GLN A 110 7.66 -9.54 -3.63
N ASP A 111 7.75 -9.40 -4.96
CA ASP A 111 8.86 -9.90 -5.77
C ASP A 111 10.07 -8.94 -5.80
N LYS A 112 10.17 -8.02 -4.84
CA LYS A 112 11.31 -7.11 -4.61
C LYS A 112 11.58 -6.11 -5.74
N LYS A 113 10.60 -5.90 -6.62
CA LYS A 113 10.65 -4.82 -7.61
C LYS A 113 10.27 -3.51 -6.94
N LYS A 114 10.95 -2.45 -7.37
CA LYS A 114 10.76 -1.10 -6.83
C LYS A 114 10.22 -0.18 -7.91
N TYR A 115 9.12 0.50 -7.59
CA TYR A 115 8.43 1.45 -8.46
C TYR A 115 8.45 2.81 -7.79
N GLN A 116 8.90 3.83 -8.51
CA GLN A 116 8.76 5.20 -8.05
C GLN A 116 7.35 5.68 -8.37
N ILE A 117 6.76 6.41 -7.43
CA ILE A 117 5.42 6.96 -7.57
C ILE A 117 5.42 8.41 -7.18
N ILE A 118 4.51 9.16 -7.77
CA ILE A 118 4.13 10.49 -7.36
C ILE A 118 2.71 10.40 -6.86
N VAL A 119 2.43 11.10 -5.76
CA VAL A 119 1.07 11.27 -5.28
C VAL A 119 0.88 12.72 -4.91
N GLY A 120 -0.21 13.31 -5.35
CA GLY A 120 -0.55 14.68 -4.99
C GLY A 120 -2.02 14.85 -4.65
N LYS A 121 -2.32 15.98 -4.01
CA LYS A 121 -3.68 16.37 -3.64
C LYS A 121 -4.06 17.70 -4.29
N ILE A 122 -5.24 17.74 -4.89
CA ILE A 122 -5.75 18.93 -5.58
C ILE A 122 -6.82 19.62 -4.75
N ASN A 123 -6.52 20.85 -4.32
CA ASN A 123 -7.43 21.65 -3.50
C ASN A 123 -8.56 22.29 -4.31
N ASP A 124 -8.34 22.49 -5.61
CA ASP A 124 -9.34 23.02 -6.51
C ASP A 124 -10.34 21.92 -6.86
N ASN A 125 -11.60 22.09 -6.48
CA ASN A 125 -12.66 21.13 -6.77
C ASN A 125 -13.05 21.08 -8.26
N SER A 126 -12.66 22.07 -9.05
CA SER A 126 -12.97 22.12 -10.49
C SER A 126 -11.99 21.32 -11.35
N THR A 127 -10.73 21.17 -10.90
CA THR A 127 -9.69 20.40 -11.60
C THR A 127 -10.03 18.91 -11.62
N LYS A 128 -10.17 18.31 -12.80
CA LYS A 128 -10.48 16.86 -12.92
C LYS A 128 -9.26 16.03 -13.30
N GLU A 129 -8.24 16.69 -13.83
CA GLU A 129 -7.06 16.07 -14.40
C GLU A 129 -5.84 16.93 -14.06
N VAL A 130 -4.68 16.29 -13.96
CA VAL A 130 -3.38 16.96 -13.94
C VAL A 130 -2.53 16.44 -15.07
N ILE A 131 -1.58 17.26 -15.51
CA ILE A 131 -0.57 16.85 -16.48
C ILE A 131 0.70 16.57 -15.72
N VAL A 132 1.18 15.33 -15.81
CA VAL A 132 2.48 14.92 -15.31
C VAL A 132 3.44 14.83 -16.48
N THR A 133 4.54 15.58 -16.43
CA THR A 133 5.58 15.54 -17.46
C THR A 133 6.79 14.77 -16.93
N GLU A 134 7.13 13.64 -17.56
CA GLU A 134 8.32 12.83 -17.25
C GLU A 134 9.22 12.79 -18.48
N ASN A 135 10.44 13.34 -18.40
CA ASN A 135 11.40 13.33 -19.52
C ASN A 135 10.80 13.83 -20.85
N MET A 136 10.04 14.93 -20.81
CA MET A 136 9.27 15.52 -21.92
C MET A 136 8.00 14.77 -22.36
N ASN A 137 7.72 13.58 -21.80
CA ASN A 137 6.47 12.87 -22.06
C ASN A 137 5.38 13.38 -21.12
N ARG A 138 4.30 13.92 -21.69
CA ARG A 138 3.15 14.43 -20.93
C ARG A 138 2.09 13.34 -20.79
N SER A 139 1.72 13.05 -19.56
CA SER A 139 0.65 12.11 -19.20
C SER A 139 -0.51 12.87 -18.56
N ILE A 140 -1.73 12.62 -19.04
CA ILE A 140 -2.95 13.12 -18.40
C ILE A 140 -3.32 12.14 -17.30
N VAL A 141 -3.37 12.62 -16.07
CA VAL A 141 -3.65 11.81 -14.87
C VAL A 141 -4.96 12.30 -14.26
N PRO A 142 -5.97 11.43 -14.12
CA PRO A 142 -7.22 11.79 -13.49
C PRO A 142 -7.03 12.05 -11.98
N VAL A 143 -7.80 13.01 -11.47
CA VAL A 143 -7.91 13.29 -10.04
C VAL A 143 -9.13 12.53 -9.51
N ASP A 144 -8.95 11.71 -8.48
CA ASP A 144 -10.07 11.03 -7.85
C ASP A 144 -11.07 12.06 -7.29
N THR A 145 -12.34 11.90 -7.66
CA THR A 145 -13.37 12.90 -7.36
C THR A 145 -13.67 13.02 -5.86
N LYS A 146 -13.51 11.93 -5.10
CA LYS A 146 -13.85 11.86 -3.68
C LYS A 146 -12.71 12.35 -2.79
N SER A 147 -11.52 11.79 -2.97
CA SER A 147 -10.33 12.09 -2.16
C SER A 147 -9.55 13.31 -2.65
N ARG A 148 -9.76 13.71 -3.90
CA ARG A 148 -9.00 14.75 -4.60
C ARG A 148 -7.51 14.39 -4.77
N ILE A 149 -7.18 13.10 -4.67
CA ILE A 149 -5.84 12.58 -4.85
C ILE A 149 -5.64 12.14 -6.29
N PHE A 150 -4.47 12.42 -6.84
CA PHE A 150 -3.97 11.80 -8.06
C PHE A 150 -2.70 11.02 -7.74
N TYR A 151 -2.38 10.03 -8.57
CA TYR A 151 -1.13 9.30 -8.49
C TYR A 151 -0.57 9.03 -9.88
N TYR A 152 0.75 8.89 -9.96
CA TYR A 152 1.46 8.53 -11.19
C TYR A 152 2.57 7.55 -10.84
N ILE A 153 2.72 6.48 -11.62
CA ILE A 153 3.82 5.53 -11.49
C ILE A 153 4.84 5.90 -12.57
N LYS A 154 6.05 6.26 -12.15
CA LYS A 154 7.13 6.69 -13.06
C LYS A 154 7.55 5.54 -13.98
N SER A 155 7.76 5.85 -15.25
CA SER A 155 8.31 4.90 -16.20
C SER A 155 9.83 4.81 -16.10
N ASP A 156 10.50 5.90 -15.65
CA ASP A 156 11.94 5.97 -15.44
C ASP A 156 12.28 6.44 -14.01
N LYS A 157 13.20 5.71 -13.36
CA LYS A 157 13.64 6.01 -11.99
C LYS A 157 14.41 7.32 -11.86
N ASN A 158 14.94 7.86 -12.96
CA ASN A 158 15.76 9.07 -12.95
C ASN A 158 15.10 10.26 -13.66
N GLY A 159 13.84 10.15 -14.08
CA GLY A 159 13.17 11.21 -14.81
C GLY A 159 12.88 12.45 -13.96
N THR A 160 13.12 13.64 -14.53
CA THR A 160 12.70 14.93 -13.96
C THR A 160 11.19 15.11 -14.18
N LEU A 161 10.50 15.71 -13.21
CA LEU A 161 9.05 15.77 -13.16
C LEU A 161 8.53 17.18 -12.94
N ASP A 162 7.51 17.55 -13.72
CA ASP A 162 6.69 18.74 -13.54
C ASP A 162 5.20 18.36 -13.52
N VAL A 163 4.42 18.98 -12.63
CA VAL A 163 2.97 18.77 -12.49
C VAL A 163 2.21 20.06 -12.74
N GLU A 164 1.36 20.08 -13.76
CA GLU A 164 0.51 21.21 -14.14
C GLU A 164 -0.97 20.89 -13.90
N LYS A 165 -1.74 21.86 -13.41
CA LYS A 165 -3.21 21.75 -13.29
C LYS A 165 -3.87 22.00 -14.64
N LYS A 166 -4.96 21.29 -14.93
CA LYS A 166 -5.77 21.50 -16.14
C LYS A 166 -7.17 21.99 -15.80
#